data_AF-A0A944QJN8-F1
#
_entry.id   AF-A0A944QJN8-F1
#
_cell.length_a   1.000
_cell.length_b   1.000
_cell.length_c   1.000
_cell.angle_alpha   90.00
_cell.angle_beta   90.00
_cell.angle_gamma   90.00
#
_symmetry.space_group_name_H-M   'P 1'
#
loop_
_entity.id
_entity.type
_entity.pdbx_description
1 polymer ?
#
loop_
_entity_poly.entity_id
_entity_poly.type
_entity_poly.pdbx_seq_one_letter_code
_entity_poly.pdbx_strand_id
1 'polypeptide(L)'
;MFGLTVLDLALILALLSYLIYGLRNGFLVTLGGIAGFAAGAVAAFFAVPLVSGYVTDPGWRLTATVAAAVVLVALGHGLGTMIGRNIRGAVRIRPLRAVDRLVGGAVSVVVSALVMSMLAFSIGSLGVPFVSQQLAESKVIRFIDGLTPVPVKATMAQLRSTVIGNGIPTLLEGLAPGQPVAIPNASTDTPALNRAGESVLKIAGTAYQCGQNQTGTGFVVSPGRVVTNAHVVAGVSQPVVEVPSGGAMPGRVVYFDTKHDLAVLAVDGLPAKPLALSPDLPNGSPAAFAGYPHGGPLQSKPATVQDISTVLVPDIYGNNSAPEDIYRLAGDVQPGNSGGPLLTTEGQVAGVIFAKATSDAEVGFAITMDDLTPVASQAPGLSAPVSSGQCIQK
;
A
#
# COMPACT_ATOMS: atom_id res chain seq x y z
N MET A 1 -14.66 -14.62 -27.28
CA MET A 1 -15.00 -14.53 -25.84
C MET A 1 -14.31 -13.31 -25.26
N PHE A 2 -15.01 -12.45 -24.51
CA PHE A 2 -14.57 -11.12 -24.06
C PHE A 2 -13.34 -11.08 -23.11
N GLY A 3 -12.60 -12.17 -22.94
CA GLY A 3 -11.44 -12.27 -22.05
C GLY A 3 -11.77 -11.86 -20.61
N LEU A 4 -12.95 -12.23 -20.12
CA LEU A 4 -13.39 -11.98 -18.75
C LEU A 4 -12.98 -13.17 -17.87
N THR A 5 -12.44 -12.88 -16.70
CA THR A 5 -12.11 -13.89 -15.69
C THR A 5 -13.37 -14.39 -14.97
N VAL A 6 -13.27 -15.51 -14.25
CA VAL A 6 -14.35 -15.98 -13.36
C VAL A 6 -14.69 -14.92 -12.30
N LEU A 7 -13.66 -14.23 -11.80
CA LEU A 7 -13.81 -13.11 -10.88
C LEU A 7 -14.62 -11.96 -11.51
N ASP A 8 -14.34 -11.60 -12.77
CA ASP A 8 -15.09 -10.56 -13.47
C ASP A 8 -16.59 -10.91 -13.57
N LEU A 9 -16.91 -12.16 -13.89
CA LEU A 9 -18.31 -12.62 -13.95
C LEU A 9 -18.99 -12.51 -12.59
N ALA A 10 -18.31 -12.93 -11.51
CA ALA A 10 -18.83 -12.82 -10.15
C ALA A 10 -19.07 -11.35 -9.74
N LEU A 11 -18.12 -10.46 -10.03
CA LEU A 11 -18.22 -9.03 -9.73
C LEU A 11 -19.33 -8.35 -10.54
N ILE A 12 -19.47 -8.67 -11.83
CA ILE A 12 -20.57 -8.15 -12.66
C ILE A 12 -21.92 -8.60 -12.11
N LEU A 13 -22.07 -9.88 -11.76
CA LEU A 13 -23.30 -10.39 -11.16
C LEU A 13 -23.61 -9.69 -9.84
N ALA A 14 -22.59 -9.46 -9.00
CA ALA A 14 -22.75 -8.72 -7.75
C ALA A 14 -23.19 -7.27 -8.00
N LEU A 15 -22.52 -6.53 -8.90
CA LEU A 15 -22.90 -5.15 -9.24
C LEU A 15 -24.31 -5.06 -9.84
N LEU A 16 -24.72 -6.03 -10.68
CA LEU A 16 -26.08 -6.12 -11.20
C LEU A 16 -27.09 -6.38 -10.08
N SER A 17 -26.76 -7.23 -9.11
CA SER A 17 -27.63 -7.49 -7.96
C SER A 17 -27.83 -6.22 -7.11
N TYR A 18 -26.76 -5.44 -6.90
CA TYR A 18 -26.84 -4.17 -6.19
C TYR A 18 -27.62 -3.11 -6.99
N LEU A 19 -27.43 -3.03 -8.30
CA LEU A 19 -28.23 -2.17 -9.18
C LEU A 19 -29.72 -2.49 -9.04
N ILE A 20 -30.10 -3.77 -9.13
CA ILE A 20 -31.49 -4.22 -8.98
C ILE A 20 -32.01 -3.87 -7.57
N TYR A 21 -31.18 -4.06 -6.54
CA TYR A 21 -31.52 -3.70 -5.17
C TYR A 21 -31.78 -2.18 -5.04
N GLY A 22 -30.90 -1.33 -5.55
CA GLY A 22 -31.04 0.13 -5.52
C GLY A 22 -32.25 0.63 -6.31
N LEU A 23 -32.49 0.07 -7.50
CA LEU A 23 -33.67 0.38 -8.33
C LEU A 23 -34.99 -0.02 -7.63
N ARG A 24 -35.00 -1.11 -6.85
CA ARG A 24 -36.19 -1.56 -6.10
C ARG A 24 -36.42 -0.70 -4.86
N ASN A 25 -35.38 -0.42 -4.09
CA ASN A 25 -35.49 0.23 -2.78
C ASN A 25 -35.50 1.76 -2.83
N GLY A 26 -34.97 2.38 -3.89
CA GLY A 26 -34.87 3.84 -4.01
C GLY A 26 -33.66 4.43 -3.28
N PHE A 27 -33.41 5.72 -3.49
CA PHE A 27 -32.23 6.41 -2.99
C PHE A 27 -32.18 6.49 -1.46
N LEU A 28 -33.25 6.95 -0.82
CA LEU A 28 -33.28 7.16 0.64
C LEU A 28 -33.05 5.86 1.44
N VAL A 29 -33.57 4.73 0.96
CA VAL A 29 -33.35 3.42 1.60
C VAL A 29 -31.92 2.95 1.39
N THR A 30 -31.38 3.17 0.20
CA THR A 30 -29.99 2.81 -0.13
C THR A 30 -29.01 3.64 0.69
N LEU A 31 -29.20 4.97 0.74
CA LEU A 31 -28.40 5.88 1.55
C LEU A 31 -28.48 5.54 3.04
N GLY A 32 -29.70 5.27 3.54
CA GLY A 32 -29.89 4.80 4.91
C GLY A 32 -29.11 3.52 5.19
N GLY A 33 -29.18 2.53 4.29
CA GLY A 33 -28.41 1.29 4.43
C GLY A 33 -26.89 1.48 4.42
N ILE A 34 -26.37 2.40 3.59
CA ILE A 34 -24.94 2.73 3.55
C ILE A 34 -24.50 3.41 4.85
N ALA A 35 -25.24 4.42 5.30
CA ALA A 35 -24.97 5.11 6.56
C ALA A 35 -25.04 4.14 7.76
N GLY A 36 -26.03 3.24 7.74
CA GLY A 36 -26.17 2.18 8.73
C GLY A 36 -25.02 1.18 8.72
N PHE A 37 -24.58 0.74 7.53
CA PHE A 37 -23.40 -0.12 7.38
C PHE A 37 -22.15 0.55 7.94
N ALA A 38 -21.91 1.82 7.59
CA ALA A 38 -20.76 2.58 8.08
C ALA A 38 -20.78 2.74 9.61
N ALA A 39 -21.94 3.08 10.19
CA ALA A 39 -22.10 3.15 11.64
C ALA A 39 -21.85 1.79 12.32
N GLY A 40 -22.34 0.70 11.70
CA GLY A 40 -22.09 -0.67 12.17
C GLY A 40 -20.61 -1.07 12.11
N ALA A 41 -19.88 -0.64 11.08
CA ALA A 41 -18.44 -0.89 10.95
C ALA A 41 -17.63 -0.09 11.99
N VAL A 42 -18.00 1.16 12.26
CA VAL A 42 -17.40 1.97 13.34
C VAL A 42 -17.68 1.31 14.70
N ALA A 43 -18.92 0.87 14.96
CA ALA A 43 -19.25 0.14 16.18
C ALA A 43 -18.45 -1.17 16.31
N ALA A 44 -18.26 -1.90 15.20
CA ALA A 44 -17.44 -3.10 15.16
C ALA A 44 -15.99 -2.83 15.56
N PHE A 45 -15.40 -1.74 15.07
CA PHE A 45 -14.05 -1.33 15.45
C PHE A 45 -13.90 -1.11 16.96
N PHE A 46 -14.84 -0.38 17.58
CA PHE A 46 -14.85 -0.19 19.04
C PHE A 46 -15.20 -1.45 19.83
N ALA A 47 -15.87 -2.43 19.21
CA ALA A 47 -16.18 -3.71 19.84
C ALA A 47 -14.97 -4.65 19.91
N VAL A 48 -13.97 -4.51 19.04
CA VAL A 48 -12.75 -5.35 19.04
C VAL A 48 -12.09 -5.41 20.43
N PRO A 49 -11.70 -4.28 21.08
CA PRO A 49 -11.07 -4.34 22.40
C PRO A 49 -11.98 -4.96 23.46
N LEU A 50 -13.30 -4.69 23.41
CA LEU A 50 -14.28 -5.27 24.34
C LEU A 50 -14.35 -6.79 24.20
N VAL A 51 -14.57 -7.30 22.98
CA VAL A 51 -14.64 -8.75 22.71
C VAL A 51 -13.34 -9.44 23.09
N SER A 52 -12.19 -8.80 22.80
CA SER A 52 -10.88 -9.33 23.15
C SER A 52 -10.61 -9.38 24.67
N GLY A 53 -11.29 -8.53 25.45
CA GLY A 53 -11.22 -8.56 26.91
C GLY A 53 -12.08 -9.64 27.55
N TYR A 54 -13.19 -10.03 26.91
CA TYR A 54 -14.08 -11.10 27.40
C TYR A 54 -13.68 -12.50 26.89
N VAL A 55 -13.13 -12.60 25.68
CA VAL A 55 -12.70 -13.87 25.08
C VAL A 55 -11.18 -13.97 25.19
N THR A 56 -10.74 -14.58 26.29
CA THR A 56 -9.33 -14.78 26.62
C THR A 56 -8.67 -15.94 25.87
N ASP A 57 -9.46 -16.88 25.33
CA ASP A 57 -8.98 -18.00 24.53
C ASP A 57 -8.50 -17.53 23.15
N PRO A 58 -7.20 -17.69 22.82
CA PRO A 58 -6.63 -17.25 21.54
C PRO A 58 -7.27 -17.89 20.30
N GLY A 59 -7.73 -19.14 20.40
CA GLY A 59 -8.35 -19.89 19.29
C GLY A 59 -9.74 -19.35 18.94
N TRP A 60 -10.50 -18.89 19.94
CA TRP A 60 -11.83 -18.33 19.74
C TRP A 60 -11.86 -16.82 19.56
N ARG A 61 -10.83 -16.10 20.01
CA ARG A 61 -10.81 -14.63 19.98
C ARG A 61 -11.00 -14.06 18.58
N LEU A 62 -10.33 -14.63 17.57
CA LEU A 62 -10.48 -14.22 16.18
C LEU A 62 -11.91 -14.43 15.69
N THR A 63 -12.46 -15.63 15.89
CA THR A 63 -13.81 -16.01 15.49
C THR A 63 -14.86 -15.11 16.14
N ALA A 64 -14.73 -14.86 17.45
CA ALA A 64 -15.64 -14.00 18.20
C ALA A 64 -15.59 -12.55 17.72
N THR A 65 -14.40 -12.03 17.42
CA THR A 65 -14.21 -10.66 16.93
C THR A 65 -14.83 -10.49 15.53
N VAL A 66 -14.58 -11.45 14.63
CA VAL A 66 -15.16 -11.44 13.28
C VAL A 66 -16.68 -11.58 13.35
N ALA A 67 -17.21 -12.49 14.15
CA ALA A 67 -18.65 -12.67 14.32
C ALA A 67 -19.32 -11.40 14.87
N ALA A 68 -18.74 -10.78 15.90
CA ALA A 68 -19.25 -9.53 16.47
C ALA A 68 -19.26 -8.41 15.43
N ALA A 69 -18.18 -8.28 14.64
CA ALA A 69 -18.10 -7.29 13.57
C ALA A 69 -19.18 -7.50 12.50
N VAL A 70 -19.38 -8.74 12.05
CA VAL A 70 -20.41 -9.09 11.06
C VAL A 70 -21.81 -8.76 11.58
N VAL A 71 -22.10 -9.11 12.84
CA VAL A 71 -23.40 -8.82 13.48
C VAL A 71 -23.65 -7.33 13.58
N LEU A 72 -22.69 -6.54 14.05
CA LEU A 72 -22.83 -5.09 14.20
C LEU A 72 -23.02 -4.39 12.86
N VAL A 73 -22.28 -4.79 11.84
CA VAL A 73 -22.43 -4.28 10.47
C VAL A 73 -23.81 -4.63 9.90
N ALA A 74 -24.28 -5.87 10.08
CA ALA A 74 -25.60 -6.30 9.60
C ALA A 74 -26.74 -5.57 10.32
N LEU A 75 -26.64 -5.40 11.64
CA LEU A 75 -27.60 -4.64 12.44
C LEU A 75 -27.64 -3.17 12.03
N GLY A 76 -26.47 -2.54 11.89
CA GLY A 76 -26.34 -1.16 11.43
C GLY A 76 -27.00 -0.98 10.05
N HIS A 77 -26.68 -1.83 9.09
CA HIS A 77 -27.30 -1.80 7.76
C HIS A 77 -28.82 -1.97 7.84
N GLY A 78 -29.32 -2.94 8.62
CA GLY A 78 -30.74 -3.18 8.84
C GLY A 78 -31.47 -1.94 9.38
N LEU A 79 -30.97 -1.35 10.47
CA LEU A 79 -31.50 -0.12 11.08
C LEU A 79 -31.47 1.05 10.10
N GLY A 80 -30.37 1.22 9.39
CA GLY A 80 -30.22 2.26 8.38
C GLY A 80 -31.25 2.15 7.26
N THR A 81 -31.48 0.94 6.73
CA THR A 81 -32.53 0.71 5.73
C THR A 81 -33.94 0.95 6.30
N MET A 82 -34.18 0.60 7.57
CA MET A 82 -35.46 0.85 8.24
C MET A 82 -35.75 2.34 8.37
N ILE A 83 -34.77 3.12 8.84
CA ILE A 83 -34.86 4.59 8.92
C ILE A 83 -35.08 5.17 7.52
N GLY A 84 -34.30 4.73 6.52
CA GLY A 84 -34.45 5.18 5.14
C GLY A 84 -35.84 4.89 4.56
N ARG A 85 -36.45 3.75 4.89
CA ARG A 85 -37.83 3.41 4.49
C ARG A 85 -38.85 4.34 5.15
N ASN A 86 -38.68 4.64 6.44
CA ASN A 86 -39.56 5.54 7.18
C ASN A 86 -39.52 6.96 6.61
N ILE A 87 -38.32 7.51 6.35
CA ILE A 87 -38.15 8.84 5.76
C ILE A 87 -38.76 8.89 4.35
N ARG A 88 -38.52 7.87 3.53
CA ARG A 88 -39.14 7.75 2.19
C ARG A 88 -40.66 7.74 2.24
N GLY A 89 -41.24 7.12 3.27
CA GLY A 89 -42.69 7.10 3.50
C GLY A 89 -43.29 8.49 3.72
N ALA A 90 -42.53 9.40 4.33
CA ALA A 90 -42.96 10.77 4.62
C ALA A 90 -42.90 11.70 3.39
N VAL A 91 -42.00 11.47 2.44
CA VAL A 91 -41.80 12.31 1.25
C VAL A 91 -42.59 11.74 0.05
N ARG A 92 -43.89 12.02 -0.03
CA ARG A 92 -44.79 11.54 -1.10
C ARG A 92 -44.95 12.53 -2.26
N ILE A 93 -43.92 12.69 -3.10
CA ILE A 93 -44.02 13.50 -4.34
C ILE A 93 -43.97 12.55 -5.57
N ARG A 94 -45.05 12.48 -6.36
CA ARG A 94 -45.27 11.45 -7.42
C ARG A 94 -44.27 11.46 -8.60
N PRO A 95 -43.87 12.60 -9.21
CA PRO A 95 -42.94 12.59 -10.35
C PRO A 95 -41.49 12.21 -9.98
N LEU A 96 -41.13 12.25 -8.69
CA LEU A 96 -39.75 11.98 -8.22
C LEU A 96 -39.45 10.49 -8.02
N ARG A 97 -40.41 9.58 -8.16
CA ARG A 97 -40.21 8.15 -7.86
C ARG A 97 -39.32 7.41 -8.86
N ALA A 98 -39.39 7.75 -10.14
CA ALA A 98 -38.52 7.16 -11.16
C ALA A 98 -37.07 7.63 -10.95
N VAL A 99 -36.89 8.94 -10.69
CA VAL A 99 -35.60 9.55 -10.38
C VAL A 99 -35.02 8.95 -9.09
N ASP A 100 -35.81 8.83 -8.02
CA ASP A 100 -35.41 8.19 -6.74
C ASP A 100 -34.88 6.77 -6.94
N ARG A 101 -35.54 5.98 -7.80
CA ARG A 101 -35.09 4.61 -8.12
C ARG A 101 -33.80 4.62 -8.94
N LEU A 102 -33.73 5.44 -9.99
CA LEU A 102 -32.53 5.53 -10.83
C LEU A 102 -31.32 6.01 -10.03
N VAL A 103 -31.48 7.04 -9.20
CA VAL A 103 -30.42 7.55 -8.32
C VAL A 103 -30.06 6.50 -7.27
N GLY A 104 -31.03 5.80 -6.67
CA GLY A 104 -30.76 4.70 -5.74
C GLY A 104 -29.97 3.56 -6.38
N GLY A 105 -30.33 3.18 -7.61
CA GLY A 105 -29.58 2.23 -8.43
C GLY A 105 -28.15 2.68 -8.68
N ALA A 106 -27.96 3.89 -9.20
CA ALA A 106 -26.63 4.45 -9.47
C ALA A 106 -25.75 4.53 -8.21
N VAL A 107 -26.28 5.08 -7.11
CA VAL A 107 -25.56 5.19 -5.84
C VAL A 107 -25.19 3.80 -5.30
N SER A 108 -26.09 2.83 -5.38
CA SER A 108 -25.80 1.46 -4.92
C SER A 108 -24.66 0.82 -5.70
N VAL A 109 -24.60 1.02 -7.02
CA VAL A 109 -23.52 0.51 -7.87
C VAL A 109 -22.20 1.19 -7.52
N VAL A 110 -22.19 2.52 -7.42
CA VAL A 110 -20.98 3.27 -7.08
C VAL A 110 -20.42 2.83 -5.73
N VAL A 111 -21.26 2.77 -4.70
CA VAL A 111 -20.80 2.38 -3.36
C VAL A 111 -20.37 0.92 -3.32
N SER A 112 -21.09 0.02 -3.98
CA SER A 112 -20.69 -1.39 -4.03
C SER A 112 -19.38 -1.58 -4.79
N ALA A 113 -19.17 -0.84 -5.88
CA ALA A 113 -17.91 -0.83 -6.61
C ALA A 113 -16.76 -0.32 -5.74
N LEU A 114 -16.96 0.75 -4.97
CA LEU A 114 -15.96 1.26 -4.02
C LEU A 114 -15.63 0.23 -2.93
N VAL A 115 -16.65 -0.43 -2.36
CA VAL A 115 -16.45 -1.50 -1.36
C VAL A 115 -15.70 -2.68 -1.96
N MET A 116 -16.07 -3.13 -3.17
CA MET A 116 -15.37 -4.20 -3.89
C MET A 116 -13.91 -3.82 -4.16
N SER A 117 -13.64 -2.58 -4.57
CA SER A 117 -12.29 -2.06 -4.76
C SER A 117 -11.49 -2.05 -3.46
N MET A 118 -12.11 -1.63 -2.35
CA MET A 118 -11.49 -1.65 -1.02
C MET A 118 -11.10 -3.07 -0.57
N LEU A 119 -11.99 -4.03 -0.79
CA LEU A 119 -11.75 -5.44 -0.49
C LEU A 119 -10.66 -6.02 -1.39
N ALA A 120 -10.72 -5.75 -2.70
CA ALA A 120 -9.71 -6.16 -3.66
C ALA A 120 -8.32 -5.62 -3.28
N PHE A 121 -8.22 -4.33 -2.96
CA PHE A 121 -7.00 -3.71 -2.45
C PHE A 121 -6.48 -4.40 -1.18
N SER A 122 -7.38 -4.65 -0.22
CA SER A 122 -7.06 -5.30 1.05
C SER A 122 -6.53 -6.72 0.87
N ILE A 123 -7.12 -7.46 -0.07
CA ILE A 123 -6.72 -8.84 -0.38
C ILE A 123 -5.44 -8.87 -1.22
N GLY A 124 -5.28 -8.01 -2.22
CA GLY A 124 -4.14 -8.04 -3.14
C GLY A 124 -2.80 -7.77 -2.44
N SER A 125 -2.79 -6.81 -1.52
CA SER A 125 -1.66 -6.50 -0.64
C SER A 125 -1.28 -7.59 0.40
N LEU A 126 -2.05 -8.68 0.52
CA LEU A 126 -1.57 -9.86 1.25
C LEU A 126 -0.34 -10.43 0.54
N GLY A 127 -0.19 -10.15 -0.77
CA GLY A 127 0.92 -10.66 -1.57
C GLY A 127 0.85 -12.18 -1.72
N VAL A 128 -0.36 -12.73 -1.85
CA VAL A 128 -0.56 -14.14 -2.19
C VAL A 128 -0.57 -14.26 -3.70
N PRO A 129 0.45 -14.90 -4.34
CA PRO A 129 0.66 -14.82 -5.78
C PRO A 129 -0.57 -15.12 -6.63
N PHE A 130 -1.27 -16.22 -6.34
CA PHE A 130 -2.47 -16.62 -7.08
C PHE A 130 -3.60 -15.59 -6.98
N VAL A 131 -3.82 -15.03 -5.80
CA VAL A 131 -4.91 -14.08 -5.57
C VAL A 131 -4.57 -12.72 -6.16
N SER A 132 -3.34 -12.25 -5.96
CA SER A 132 -2.85 -11.00 -6.53
C SER A 132 -2.88 -11.03 -8.06
N GLN A 133 -2.55 -12.17 -8.68
CA GLN A 133 -2.68 -12.37 -10.14
C GLN A 133 -4.14 -12.25 -10.60
N GLN A 134 -5.08 -12.94 -9.97
CA GLN A 134 -6.50 -12.84 -10.33
C GLN A 134 -7.06 -11.42 -10.21
N LEU A 135 -6.67 -10.70 -9.15
CA LEU A 135 -7.07 -9.31 -8.95
C LEU A 135 -6.48 -8.38 -10.03
N ALA A 136 -5.21 -8.57 -10.39
CA ALA A 136 -4.54 -7.78 -11.41
C ALA A 136 -5.08 -8.05 -12.84
N GLU A 137 -5.50 -9.29 -13.12
CA GLU A 137 -6.07 -9.66 -14.41
C GLU A 137 -7.53 -9.22 -14.57
N SER A 138 -8.26 -9.01 -13.46
CA SER A 138 -9.65 -8.57 -13.50
C SER A 138 -9.82 -7.26 -14.25
N LYS A 139 -10.68 -7.27 -15.27
CA LYS A 139 -11.06 -6.06 -16.01
C LYS A 139 -11.99 -5.17 -15.20
N VAL A 140 -12.87 -5.77 -14.38
CA VAL A 140 -13.82 -5.05 -13.55
C VAL A 140 -13.10 -4.26 -12.46
N ILE A 141 -12.17 -4.89 -11.73
CA ILE A 141 -11.40 -4.21 -10.69
C ILE A 141 -10.56 -3.09 -11.30
N ARG A 142 -9.85 -3.34 -12.42
CA ARG A 142 -9.07 -2.30 -13.11
C ARG A 142 -9.93 -1.14 -13.60
N PHE A 143 -11.13 -1.40 -14.08
CA PHE A 143 -12.07 -0.36 -14.48
C PHE A 143 -12.52 0.49 -13.29
N ILE A 144 -12.90 -0.14 -12.17
CA ILE A 144 -13.29 0.56 -10.95
C ILE A 144 -12.11 1.39 -10.41
N ASP A 145 -10.91 0.80 -10.38
CA ASP A 145 -9.70 1.48 -9.91
C ASP A 145 -9.33 2.68 -10.81
N GLY A 146 -9.45 2.54 -12.13
CA GLY A 146 -9.22 3.62 -13.09
C GLY A 146 -10.20 4.79 -12.95
N LEU A 147 -11.43 4.53 -12.47
CA LEU A 147 -12.42 5.57 -12.16
C LEU A 147 -12.25 6.18 -10.76
N THR A 148 -11.51 5.54 -9.87
CA THR A 148 -11.36 6.00 -8.49
C THR A 148 -10.27 7.07 -8.42
N PRO A 149 -10.56 8.30 -7.93
CA PRO A 149 -9.54 9.34 -7.81
C PRO A 149 -8.40 8.97 -6.86
N VAL A 150 -7.17 9.38 -7.20
CA VAL A 150 -5.96 9.12 -6.40
C VAL A 150 -6.09 9.54 -4.92
N PRO A 151 -6.65 10.73 -4.57
CA PRO A 151 -6.80 11.10 -3.16
C PRO A 151 -7.67 10.13 -2.35
N VAL A 152 -8.69 9.53 -2.99
CA VAL A 152 -9.56 8.53 -2.35
C VAL A 152 -8.78 7.26 -2.08
N LYS A 153 -8.01 6.76 -3.06
CA LYS A 153 -7.17 5.56 -2.90
C LYS A 153 -6.12 5.75 -1.80
N ALA A 154 -5.46 6.91 -1.79
CA ALA A 154 -4.46 7.25 -0.77
C ALA A 154 -5.07 7.26 0.63
N THR A 155 -6.24 7.89 0.79
CA THR A 155 -6.97 7.91 2.07
C THR A 155 -7.36 6.50 2.52
N MET A 156 -7.83 5.65 1.60
CA MET A 156 -8.17 4.26 1.90
C MET A 156 -6.95 3.44 2.35
N ALA A 157 -5.81 3.62 1.66
CA ALA A 157 -4.55 2.97 2.02
C ALA A 157 -4.08 3.40 3.42
N GLN A 158 -4.13 4.70 3.71
CA GLN A 158 -3.77 5.26 5.00
C GLN A 158 -4.64 4.69 6.12
N LEU A 159 -5.98 4.76 5.99
CA LEU A 159 -6.91 4.21 6.98
C LEU A 159 -6.65 2.73 7.28
N ARG A 160 -6.37 1.95 6.24
CA ARG A 160 -6.05 0.55 6.39
C ARG A 160 -4.74 0.32 7.14
N SER A 161 -3.69 1.08 6.81
CA SER A 161 -2.39 0.93 7.46
C SER A 161 -2.45 1.24 8.95
N THR A 162 -3.30 2.18 9.37
CA THR A 162 -3.52 2.49 10.79
C THR A 162 -4.05 1.28 11.57
N VAL A 163 -4.83 0.40 10.92
CA VAL A 163 -5.37 -0.82 11.54
C VAL A 163 -4.31 -1.94 11.59
N ILE A 164 -3.40 -2.01 10.62
CA ILE A 164 -2.39 -3.07 10.49
C ILE A 164 -1.09 -2.72 11.26
N GLY A 165 -0.88 -1.45 11.61
CA GLY A 165 0.30 -0.94 12.31
C GLY A 165 1.36 -0.36 11.37
N ASN A 166 2.22 0.50 11.91
CA ASN A 166 3.28 1.18 11.16
C ASN A 166 4.32 0.14 10.68
N GLY A 167 4.64 0.16 9.39
CA GLY A 167 5.53 -0.82 8.74
C GLY A 167 6.89 -0.26 8.30
N ILE A 168 7.33 0.88 8.83
CA ILE A 168 8.62 1.49 8.49
C ILE A 168 9.52 1.57 9.72
N PRO A 169 10.81 1.20 9.63
CA PRO A 169 11.78 1.42 10.70
C PRO A 169 11.91 2.89 11.07
N THR A 170 12.14 3.16 12.35
CA THR A 170 12.39 4.50 12.87
C THR A 170 13.79 4.60 13.46
N LEU A 171 14.53 5.64 13.08
CA LEU A 171 15.84 5.94 13.67
C LEU A 171 15.72 7.03 14.73
N LEU A 172 16.50 6.89 15.81
CA LEU A 172 16.65 7.92 16.82
C LEU A 172 17.75 8.88 16.34
N GLU A 173 17.44 10.17 16.23
CA GLU A 173 18.43 11.18 15.85
C GLU A 173 19.51 11.32 16.92
N GLY A 174 20.74 10.95 16.57
CA GLY A 174 21.92 11.19 17.39
C GLY A 174 22.39 12.63 17.27
N LEU A 175 22.01 13.49 18.22
CA LEU A 175 22.66 14.73 18.65
C LEU A 175 23.44 15.54 17.58
N ALA A 176 22.71 16.22 16.70
CA ALA A 176 22.87 17.65 16.41
C ALA A 176 21.64 18.10 15.59
N PRO A 177 20.80 19.04 16.07
CA PRO A 177 19.72 19.56 15.26
C PRO A 177 20.32 20.30 14.07
N GLY A 178 20.30 19.66 12.90
CA GLY A 178 20.29 20.41 11.65
C GLY A 178 19.12 21.40 11.71
N GLN A 179 19.30 22.60 11.16
CA GLN A 179 18.17 23.52 11.02
C GLN A 179 17.04 22.76 10.30
N PRO A 180 15.79 22.74 10.83
CA PRO A 180 14.68 22.08 10.18
C PRO A 180 14.56 22.60 8.74
N VAL A 181 14.90 21.76 7.77
CA VAL A 181 14.75 22.10 6.36
C VAL A 181 13.32 21.73 6.01
N ALA A 182 12.50 22.75 5.70
CA ALA A 182 11.12 22.53 5.30
C ALA A 182 11.06 21.62 4.06
N ILE A 183 10.04 20.74 4.02
CA ILE A 183 9.77 19.92 2.86
C ILE A 183 9.58 20.83 1.63
N PRO A 184 10.26 20.58 0.50
CA PRO A 184 10.12 21.42 -0.68
C PRO A 184 8.70 21.36 -1.25
N ASN A 185 8.17 22.52 -1.66
CA ASN A 185 6.90 22.60 -2.39
C ASN A 185 7.09 22.44 -3.91
N ALA A 186 8.10 21.68 -4.34
CA ALA A 186 8.40 21.45 -5.75
C ALA A 186 7.44 20.42 -6.35
N SER A 187 6.97 20.67 -7.57
CA SER A 187 6.17 19.69 -8.31
C SER A 187 7.04 18.49 -8.68
N THR A 188 6.53 17.29 -8.40
CA THR A 188 7.11 16.01 -8.82
C THR A 188 6.47 15.45 -10.08
N ASP A 189 5.46 16.13 -10.65
CA ASP A 189 4.81 15.76 -11.90
C ASP A 189 5.64 16.26 -13.09
N THR A 190 6.81 15.66 -13.29
CA THR A 190 7.72 15.97 -14.40
C THR A 190 7.84 14.77 -15.34
N PRO A 191 8.11 14.98 -16.65
CA PRO A 191 8.30 13.86 -17.58
C PRO A 191 9.45 12.92 -17.21
N ALA A 192 10.45 13.39 -16.47
CA ALA A 192 11.56 12.58 -16.01
C ALA A 192 11.14 11.65 -14.87
N LEU A 193 10.50 12.20 -13.83
CA LEU A 193 10.03 11.44 -12.67
C LEU A 193 8.88 10.48 -13.04
N ASN A 194 7.98 10.91 -13.93
CA ASN A 194 6.88 10.05 -14.41
C ASN A 194 7.42 8.82 -15.17
N ARG A 195 8.46 8.99 -16.01
CA ARG A 195 9.13 7.86 -16.68
C ARG A 195 9.86 6.96 -15.70
N ALA A 196 10.52 7.54 -14.69
CA ALA A 196 11.17 6.74 -13.64
C ALA A 196 10.13 5.91 -12.86
N GLY A 197 8.97 6.49 -12.57
CA GLY A 197 7.85 5.84 -11.90
C GLY A 197 7.34 4.56 -12.57
N GLU A 198 7.46 4.42 -13.90
CA GLU A 198 7.10 3.19 -14.62
C GLU A 198 7.97 1.98 -14.22
N SER A 199 9.14 2.24 -13.65
CA SER A 199 10.11 1.23 -13.20
C SER A 199 10.17 1.10 -11.67
N VAL A 200 9.25 1.77 -10.97
CA VAL A 200 9.04 1.66 -9.53
C VAL A 200 7.84 0.74 -9.30
N LEU A 201 8.03 -0.27 -8.47
CA LEU A 201 7.13 -1.42 -8.33
C LEU A 201 6.67 -1.56 -6.90
N LYS A 202 5.42 -2.00 -6.72
CA LYS A 202 4.91 -2.31 -5.37
C LYS A 202 5.30 -3.73 -5.03
N ILE A 203 5.81 -3.93 -3.83
CA ILE A 203 6.16 -5.25 -3.30
C ILE A 203 5.18 -5.57 -2.18
N ALA A 204 4.59 -6.77 -2.23
CA ALA A 204 3.70 -7.28 -1.21
C ALA A 204 4.05 -8.73 -0.89
N GLY A 205 3.84 -9.16 0.34
CA GLY A 205 4.07 -10.56 0.71
C GLY A 205 3.55 -10.94 2.08
N THR A 206 3.13 -12.19 2.25
CA THR A 206 2.75 -12.74 3.54
C THR A 206 3.96 -13.44 4.18
N ALA A 207 4.38 -12.96 5.35
CA ALA A 207 5.32 -13.66 6.20
C ALA A 207 4.53 -14.58 7.15
N TYR A 208 4.17 -15.78 6.66
CA TYR A 208 3.26 -16.70 7.35
C TYR A 208 3.69 -17.05 8.78
N GLN A 209 5.00 -17.23 8.99
CA GLN A 209 5.56 -17.55 10.30
C GLN A 209 5.39 -16.40 11.31
N CYS A 210 5.23 -15.18 10.80
CA CYS A 210 5.07 -13.97 11.60
C CYS A 210 3.60 -13.60 11.79
N GLY A 211 2.68 -14.19 11.01
CA GLY A 211 1.30 -13.73 10.91
C GLY A 211 1.20 -12.28 10.41
N GLN A 212 2.18 -11.82 9.62
CA GLN A 212 2.28 -10.45 9.14
C GLN A 212 2.22 -10.39 7.62
N ASN A 213 1.63 -9.31 7.10
CA ASN A 213 1.77 -8.92 5.70
C ASN A 213 2.77 -7.77 5.61
N GLN A 214 3.64 -7.84 4.62
CA GLN A 214 4.62 -6.82 4.29
C GLN A 214 4.21 -6.14 2.99
N THR A 215 4.35 -4.81 2.98
CA THR A 215 4.16 -4.00 1.77
C THR A 215 5.24 -2.95 1.72
N GLY A 216 5.87 -2.78 0.56
CA GLY A 216 6.90 -1.79 0.33
C GLY A 216 7.00 -1.44 -1.15
N THR A 217 8.10 -0.80 -1.48
CA THR A 217 8.45 -0.39 -2.83
C THR A 217 9.74 -1.08 -3.26
N GLY A 218 9.91 -1.29 -4.56
CA GLY A 218 11.19 -1.60 -5.17
C GLY A 218 11.33 -0.92 -6.51
N PHE A 219 12.51 -1.01 -7.12
CA PHE A 219 12.74 -0.47 -8.46
C PHE A 219 13.68 -1.33 -9.28
N VAL A 220 13.54 -1.27 -10.60
CA VAL A 220 14.31 -2.11 -11.52
C VAL A 220 15.72 -1.58 -11.68
N VAL A 221 16.72 -2.42 -11.41
CA VAL A 221 18.16 -2.09 -11.58
C VAL A 221 18.82 -2.83 -12.74
N SER A 222 18.23 -3.95 -13.16
CA SER A 222 18.59 -4.66 -14.39
C SER A 222 17.40 -5.51 -14.86
N PRO A 223 17.38 -6.03 -16.09
CA PRO A 223 16.22 -6.78 -16.59
C PRO A 223 15.81 -7.91 -15.64
N GLY A 224 14.57 -7.86 -15.14
CA GLY A 224 14.05 -8.84 -14.20
C GLY A 224 14.71 -8.83 -12.81
N ARG A 225 15.37 -7.74 -12.42
CA ARG A 225 15.96 -7.55 -11.08
C ARG A 225 15.46 -6.27 -10.44
N VAL A 226 14.91 -6.43 -9.25
CA VAL A 226 14.29 -5.35 -8.49
C VAL A 226 15.03 -5.20 -7.16
N VAL A 227 15.58 -4.02 -6.90
CA VAL A 227 16.11 -3.68 -5.58
C VAL A 227 14.97 -3.22 -4.67
N THR A 228 15.05 -3.58 -3.40
CA THR A 228 14.17 -3.13 -2.31
C THR A 228 14.93 -3.20 -0.99
N ASN A 229 14.27 -2.88 0.12
CA ASN A 229 14.85 -3.14 1.43
C ASN A 229 14.71 -4.60 1.86
N ALA A 230 15.66 -5.07 2.66
CA ALA A 230 15.59 -6.42 3.22
C ALA A 230 14.40 -6.57 4.17
N HIS A 231 14.09 -5.57 4.99
CA HIS A 231 12.94 -5.64 5.90
C HIS A 231 11.58 -5.74 5.17
N VAL A 232 11.47 -5.25 3.93
CA VAL A 232 10.25 -5.35 3.11
C VAL A 232 9.92 -6.80 2.76
N VAL A 233 10.94 -7.65 2.65
CA VAL A 233 10.79 -9.06 2.28
C VAL A 233 11.17 -10.03 3.39
N ALA A 234 11.50 -9.53 4.58
CA ALA A 234 11.89 -10.34 5.73
C ALA A 234 10.78 -11.35 6.10
N GLY A 235 11.14 -12.63 6.17
CA GLY A 235 10.22 -13.74 6.44
C GLY A 235 9.21 -14.06 5.30
N VAL A 236 9.27 -13.36 4.16
CA VAL A 236 8.39 -13.59 3.02
C VAL A 236 9.01 -14.61 2.07
N SER A 237 8.41 -15.80 1.98
CA SER A 237 8.93 -16.87 1.11
C SER A 237 8.77 -16.59 -0.38
N GLN A 238 7.68 -15.94 -0.78
CA GLN A 238 7.38 -15.65 -2.18
C GLN A 238 6.73 -14.27 -2.31
N PRO A 239 7.53 -13.19 -2.41
CA PRO A 239 6.99 -11.85 -2.60
C PRO A 239 6.26 -11.75 -3.94
N VAL A 240 5.30 -10.85 -4.01
CA VAL A 240 4.59 -10.45 -5.21
C VAL A 240 5.01 -9.04 -5.59
N VAL A 241 5.32 -8.86 -6.87
CA VAL A 241 5.71 -7.59 -7.46
C VAL A 241 4.60 -7.12 -8.38
N GLU A 242 4.00 -5.97 -8.07
CA GLU A 242 2.96 -5.34 -8.88
C GLU A 242 3.55 -4.17 -9.67
N VAL A 243 3.28 -4.14 -10.98
CA VAL A 243 3.76 -3.10 -11.90
C VAL A 243 2.74 -1.94 -12.01
N PRO A 244 3.18 -0.69 -12.20
CA PRO A 244 2.28 0.47 -12.38
C PRO A 244 1.28 0.30 -13.53
N SER A 245 1.70 -0.34 -14.63
CA SER A 245 0.88 -0.61 -15.81
C SER A 245 -0.19 -1.69 -15.59
N GLY A 246 -0.23 -2.30 -14.41
CA GLY A 246 -1.11 -3.39 -14.04
C GLY A 246 -0.46 -4.76 -14.28
N GLY A 247 -0.71 -5.68 -13.36
CA GLY A 247 -0.10 -7.00 -13.35
C GLY A 247 0.54 -7.30 -12.00
N ALA A 248 0.55 -8.58 -11.62
CA ALA A 248 1.19 -9.06 -10.41
C ALA A 248 2.03 -10.29 -10.78
N MET A 249 3.31 -10.27 -10.42
CA MET A 249 4.26 -11.33 -10.74
C MET A 249 4.89 -11.87 -9.46
N PRO A 250 5.06 -13.19 -9.33
CA PRO A 250 5.84 -13.73 -8.23
C PRO A 250 7.31 -13.33 -8.38
N GLY A 251 7.90 -12.86 -7.30
CA GLY A 251 9.33 -12.62 -7.16
C GLY A 251 10.01 -13.72 -6.35
N ARG A 252 11.33 -13.83 -6.52
CA ARG A 252 12.21 -14.68 -5.72
C ARG A 252 13.29 -13.81 -5.09
N VAL A 253 13.50 -13.91 -3.79
CA VAL A 253 14.63 -13.22 -3.14
C VAL A 253 15.92 -13.90 -3.59
N VAL A 254 16.82 -13.18 -4.25
CA VAL A 254 18.11 -13.70 -4.76
C VAL A 254 19.32 -13.02 -4.13
N TYR A 255 19.09 -11.97 -3.34
CA TYR A 255 20.07 -11.33 -2.46
C TYR A 255 19.32 -10.77 -1.27
N PHE A 256 19.92 -10.91 -0.09
CA PHE A 256 19.34 -10.47 1.17
C PHE A 256 20.46 -10.07 2.12
N ASP A 257 20.53 -8.80 2.44
CA ASP A 257 21.53 -8.20 3.31
C ASP A 257 20.85 -7.50 4.48
N THR A 258 21.02 -8.07 5.67
CA THR A 258 20.42 -7.56 6.90
C THR A 258 21.14 -6.35 7.45
N LYS A 259 22.41 -6.14 7.07
CA LYS A 259 23.27 -5.07 7.61
C LYS A 259 22.95 -3.75 6.93
N HIS A 260 22.99 -3.73 5.59
CA HIS A 260 22.69 -2.52 4.81
C HIS A 260 21.21 -2.42 4.40
N ASP A 261 20.36 -3.31 4.92
CA ASP A 261 18.93 -3.38 4.64
C ASP A 261 18.60 -3.37 3.13
N LEU A 262 19.32 -4.17 2.35
CA LEU A 262 19.12 -4.29 0.90
C LEU A 262 18.74 -5.72 0.51
N ALA A 263 17.80 -5.85 -0.43
CA ALA A 263 17.45 -7.11 -1.06
C ALA A 263 17.28 -6.94 -2.56
N VAL A 264 17.53 -8.03 -3.30
CA VAL A 264 17.25 -8.11 -4.74
C VAL A 264 16.25 -9.22 -4.99
N LEU A 265 15.19 -8.89 -5.74
CA LEU A 265 14.21 -9.84 -6.24
C LEU A 265 14.49 -10.16 -7.71
N ALA A 266 14.48 -11.45 -8.05
CA ALA A 266 14.35 -11.90 -9.42
C ALA A 266 12.87 -12.04 -9.78
N VAL A 267 12.46 -11.38 -10.87
CA VAL A 267 11.07 -11.39 -11.38
C VAL A 267 11.11 -11.77 -12.85
N ASP A 268 10.67 -12.99 -13.16
CA ASP A 268 10.73 -13.53 -14.51
C ASP A 268 9.67 -12.86 -15.40
N GLY A 269 10.07 -12.39 -16.59
CA GLY A 269 9.16 -11.74 -17.55
C GLY A 269 8.73 -10.31 -17.20
N LEU A 270 9.41 -9.65 -16.25
CA LEU A 270 9.11 -8.28 -15.81
C LEU A 270 9.13 -7.27 -16.98
N PRO A 271 8.00 -6.63 -17.34
CA PRO A 271 7.91 -5.70 -18.46
C PRO A 271 8.27 -4.25 -18.04
N ALA A 272 9.38 -4.08 -17.34
CA ALA A 272 9.86 -2.78 -16.87
C ALA A 272 11.35 -2.61 -17.16
N LYS A 273 11.78 -1.36 -17.42
CA LYS A 273 13.16 -1.05 -17.80
C LYS A 273 13.98 -0.71 -16.55
N PRO A 274 15.30 -0.98 -16.54
CA PRO A 274 16.17 -0.51 -15.47
C PRO A 274 16.21 1.01 -15.38
N LEU A 275 16.24 1.54 -14.16
CA LEU A 275 16.57 2.94 -13.90
C LEU A 275 18.08 3.15 -14.01
N ALA A 276 18.47 4.31 -14.54
CA ALA A 276 19.86 4.73 -14.53
C ALA A 276 20.27 5.13 -13.10
N LEU A 277 21.49 4.78 -12.71
CA LEU A 277 22.07 5.21 -11.44
C LEU A 277 22.78 6.57 -11.59
N SER A 278 22.82 7.33 -10.50
CA SER A 278 23.57 8.57 -10.33
C SER A 278 24.66 8.35 -9.26
N PRO A 279 25.72 9.16 -9.23
CA PRO A 279 26.50 9.35 -8.01
C PRO A 279 25.65 9.94 -6.88
N ASP A 280 26.19 9.92 -5.67
CA ASP A 280 25.59 10.56 -4.51
C ASP A 280 25.31 12.05 -4.74
N LEU A 281 24.14 12.49 -4.29
CA LEU A 281 23.72 13.89 -4.32
C LEU A 281 24.40 14.73 -3.23
N PRO A 282 24.89 15.94 -3.57
CA PRO A 282 25.41 16.90 -2.59
C PRO A 282 24.35 17.43 -1.63
N ASN A 283 24.77 17.90 -0.46
CA ASN A 283 23.92 18.61 0.49
C ASN A 283 23.19 19.80 -0.17
N GLY A 284 21.91 19.97 0.16
CA GLY A 284 21.02 20.97 -0.39
C GLY A 284 20.43 20.64 -1.77
N SER A 285 20.78 19.49 -2.35
CA SER A 285 20.28 19.11 -3.68
C SER A 285 18.78 18.78 -3.65
N PRO A 286 17.98 19.29 -4.62
CA PRO A 286 16.60 18.87 -4.78
C PRO A 286 16.55 17.43 -5.27
N ALA A 287 15.63 16.66 -4.72
CA ALA A 287 15.40 15.27 -5.07
C ALA A 287 13.90 14.98 -5.05
N ALA A 288 13.54 13.78 -5.48
CA ALA A 288 12.22 13.21 -5.25
C ALA A 288 12.38 11.76 -4.81
N PHE A 289 11.40 11.20 -4.12
CA PHE A 289 11.32 9.76 -3.95
C PHE A 289 9.98 9.25 -4.45
N ALA A 290 10.00 8.05 -5.01
CA ALA A 290 8.83 7.41 -5.58
C ALA A 290 8.54 6.10 -4.86
N GLY A 291 7.28 5.86 -4.53
CA GLY A 291 6.86 4.62 -3.90
C GLY A 291 5.37 4.48 -3.68
N TYR A 292 5.00 3.50 -2.86
CA TYR A 292 3.61 3.12 -2.59
C TYR A 292 3.27 3.36 -1.12
N PRO A 293 3.07 4.61 -0.69
CA PRO A 293 2.67 4.93 0.67
C PRO A 293 1.46 4.10 1.11
N HIS A 294 1.60 3.45 2.26
CA HIS A 294 0.60 2.58 2.88
C HIS A 294 0.15 1.41 1.98
N GLY A 295 0.98 1.03 1.00
CA GLY A 295 0.65 0.04 -0.04
C GLY A 295 -0.36 0.54 -1.08
N GLY A 296 -0.65 1.85 -1.09
CA GLY A 296 -1.62 2.54 -1.94
C GLY A 296 -1.19 2.71 -3.40
N PRO A 297 -1.63 3.77 -4.11
CA PRO A 297 -1.15 4.06 -5.45
C PRO A 297 0.30 4.59 -5.43
N LEU A 298 1.00 4.49 -6.57
CA LEU A 298 2.30 5.10 -6.77
C LEU A 298 2.21 6.63 -6.55
N GLN A 299 3.11 7.16 -5.74
CA GLN A 299 3.25 8.59 -5.50
C GLN A 299 4.72 8.98 -5.63
N SER A 300 4.99 10.12 -6.26
CA SER A 300 6.29 10.78 -6.24
C SER A 300 6.18 12.00 -5.33
N LYS A 301 7.04 12.10 -4.31
CA LYS A 301 7.06 13.23 -3.36
C LYS A 301 8.41 13.95 -3.39
N PRO A 302 8.43 15.28 -3.21
CA PRO A 302 9.67 16.05 -3.22
C PRO A 302 10.49 15.79 -1.96
N ALA A 303 11.80 15.92 -2.08
CA ALA A 303 12.73 15.90 -0.96
C ALA A 303 13.91 16.85 -1.19
N THR A 304 14.59 17.24 -0.11
CA THR A 304 15.91 17.88 -0.18
C THR A 304 16.92 17.07 0.62
N VAL A 305 18.09 16.84 0.04
CA VAL A 305 19.22 16.24 0.75
C VAL A 305 19.70 17.24 1.81
N GLN A 306 19.60 16.91 3.09
CA GLN A 306 20.14 17.76 4.14
C GLN A 306 21.65 17.53 4.28
N ASP A 307 22.03 16.28 4.50
CA ASP A 307 23.40 15.81 4.57
C ASP A 307 23.50 14.30 4.29
N ILE A 308 24.74 13.85 4.09
CA ILE A 308 25.15 12.46 4.28
C ILE A 308 25.90 12.42 5.60
N SER A 309 25.50 11.52 6.50
CA SER A 309 26.12 11.40 7.82
C SER A 309 26.32 9.94 8.20
N THR A 310 27.47 9.67 8.83
CA THR A 310 27.74 8.36 9.42
C THR A 310 26.97 8.25 10.73
N VAL A 311 26.05 7.30 10.82
CA VAL A 311 25.29 7.02 12.04
C VAL A 311 25.34 5.54 12.39
N LEU A 312 25.07 5.21 13.66
CA LEU A 312 24.92 3.82 14.07
C LEU A 312 23.55 3.31 13.65
N VAL A 313 23.51 2.48 12.60
CA VAL A 313 22.29 1.84 12.11
C VAL A 313 22.26 0.40 12.60
N PRO A 314 21.24 -0.02 13.38
CA PRO A 314 21.05 -1.43 13.68
C PRO A 314 20.70 -2.22 12.41
N ASP A 315 21.01 -3.51 12.40
CA ASP A 315 20.50 -4.41 11.38
C ASP A 315 18.96 -4.46 11.39
N ILE A 316 18.36 -5.08 10.37
CA ILE A 316 16.90 -5.17 10.25
C ILE A 316 16.20 -5.87 11.43
N TYR A 317 16.93 -6.53 12.33
CA TYR A 317 16.42 -7.18 13.54
C TYR A 317 16.64 -6.34 14.80
N GLY A 318 17.16 -5.12 14.67
CA GLY A 318 17.40 -4.21 15.80
C GLY A 318 18.70 -4.50 16.56
N ASN A 319 19.60 -5.33 16.02
CA ASN A 319 20.84 -5.72 16.67
C ASN A 319 22.07 -5.18 15.91
N ASN A 320 23.28 -5.45 16.43
CA ASN A 320 24.54 -5.31 15.70
C ASN A 320 24.77 -3.92 15.05
N SER A 321 24.42 -2.84 15.76
CA SER A 321 24.56 -1.49 15.21
C SER A 321 25.98 -1.22 14.69
N ALA A 322 26.07 -0.85 13.42
CA ALA A 322 27.30 -0.53 12.73
C ALA A 322 27.27 0.92 12.22
N PRO A 323 28.42 1.59 12.10
CA PRO A 323 28.50 2.87 11.41
C PRO A 323 28.15 2.68 9.93
N GLU A 324 27.14 3.40 9.45
CA GLU A 324 26.74 3.43 8.05
C GLU A 324 26.56 4.87 7.58
N ASP A 325 26.95 5.16 6.34
CA ASP A 325 26.73 6.45 5.72
C ASP A 325 25.33 6.52 5.11
N ILE A 326 24.48 7.37 5.67
CA ILE A 326 23.08 7.51 5.23
C ILE A 326 22.77 8.94 4.82
N TYR A 327 21.83 9.08 3.90
CA TYR A 327 21.18 10.35 3.62
C TYR A 327 20.22 10.73 4.73
N ARG A 328 20.27 11.99 5.18
CA ARG A 328 19.15 12.64 5.87
C ARG A 328 18.42 13.54 4.87
N LEU A 329 17.10 13.36 4.76
CA LEU A 329 16.25 14.01 3.78
C LEU A 329 15.18 14.86 4.48
N ALA A 330 14.96 16.07 3.99
CA ALA A 330 13.72 16.80 4.26
C ALA A 330 12.63 16.29 3.33
N GLY A 331 11.71 15.47 3.81
CA GLY A 331 10.63 14.86 3.03
C GLY A 331 9.69 13.97 3.86
N ASP A 332 8.40 13.96 3.49
CA ASP A 332 7.35 13.17 4.15
C ASP A 332 7.40 11.69 3.73
N VAL A 333 8.37 10.97 4.30
CA VAL A 333 8.55 9.52 4.13
C VAL A 333 7.54 8.76 4.97
N GLN A 334 6.73 7.93 4.31
CA GLN A 334 5.63 7.19 4.89
C GLN A 334 5.87 5.67 4.81
N PRO A 335 5.24 4.87 5.68
CA PRO A 335 5.22 3.41 5.53
C PRO A 335 4.88 3.02 4.10
N GLY A 336 5.57 2.02 3.54
CA GLY A 336 5.40 1.60 2.15
C GLY A 336 6.32 2.29 1.14
N ASN A 337 6.93 3.44 1.48
CA ASN A 337 8.00 4.02 0.65
C ASN A 337 9.32 3.25 0.74
N SER A 338 9.53 2.49 1.82
CA SER A 338 10.73 1.67 2.03
C SER A 338 11.01 0.78 0.82
N GLY A 339 12.25 0.80 0.37
CA GLY A 339 12.79 0.13 -0.81
C GLY A 339 12.61 0.92 -2.10
N GLY A 340 11.90 2.05 -2.06
CA GLY A 340 11.73 2.94 -3.21
C GLY A 340 12.98 3.78 -3.49
N PRO A 341 13.18 4.22 -4.74
CA PRO A 341 14.36 5.00 -5.10
C PRO A 341 14.25 6.44 -4.59
N LEU A 342 15.35 6.96 -4.06
CA LEU A 342 15.64 8.39 -4.09
C LEU A 342 16.09 8.74 -5.50
N LEU A 343 15.48 9.75 -6.10
CA LEU A 343 15.64 10.14 -7.50
C LEU A 343 16.20 11.55 -7.62
N THR A 344 17.10 11.74 -8.58
CA THR A 344 17.48 13.07 -9.09
C THR A 344 16.29 13.71 -9.82
N THR A 345 16.40 15.01 -10.13
CA THR A 345 15.40 15.71 -10.95
C THR A 345 15.24 15.14 -12.36
N GLU A 346 16.25 14.40 -12.84
CA GLU A 346 16.29 13.71 -14.13
C GLU A 346 15.77 12.27 -14.04
N GLY A 347 15.34 11.80 -12.86
CA GLY A 347 14.80 10.46 -12.66
C GLY A 347 15.85 9.35 -12.58
N GLN A 348 17.09 9.68 -12.23
CA GLN A 348 18.16 8.71 -11.96
C GLN A 348 18.14 8.34 -10.47
N VAL A 349 18.50 7.10 -10.13
CA VAL A 349 18.54 6.64 -8.74
C VAL A 349 19.80 7.16 -8.05
N ALA A 350 19.61 7.83 -6.92
CA ALA A 350 20.67 8.35 -6.06
C ALA A 350 20.64 7.75 -4.63
N GLY A 351 19.78 6.76 -4.37
CA GLY A 351 19.72 6.07 -3.09
C GLY A 351 18.45 5.23 -2.94
N VAL A 352 18.26 4.62 -1.77
CA VAL A 352 17.08 3.79 -1.44
C VAL A 352 16.43 4.26 -0.14
N ILE A 353 15.18 4.69 -0.18
CA ILE A 353 14.43 5.07 1.02
C ILE A 353 14.30 3.85 1.94
N PHE A 354 14.65 3.96 3.22
CA PHE A 354 14.57 2.83 4.15
C PHE A 354 13.89 3.12 5.49
N ALA A 355 14.06 4.33 6.02
CA ALA A 355 13.56 4.69 7.34
C ALA A 355 13.04 6.13 7.39
N LYS A 356 12.42 6.48 8.53
CA LYS A 356 12.06 7.86 8.88
C LYS A 356 12.51 8.17 10.31
N ALA A 357 12.56 9.45 10.67
CA ALA A 357 12.88 9.82 12.04
C ALA A 357 11.73 9.45 13.01
N THR A 358 12.13 9.17 14.25
CA THR A 358 11.21 8.87 15.36
C THR A 358 10.52 10.15 15.85
N SER A 359 11.30 11.23 15.96
CA SER A 359 10.91 12.52 16.55
C SER A 359 10.38 13.55 15.55
N ASP A 360 10.70 13.37 14.26
CA ASP A 360 10.33 14.31 13.20
C ASP A 360 9.70 13.57 12.02
N ALA A 361 8.45 13.92 11.69
CA ALA A 361 7.75 13.30 10.56
C ALA A 361 8.24 13.80 9.20
N GLU A 362 8.95 14.93 9.17
CA GLU A 362 9.46 15.57 7.96
C GLU A 362 10.90 15.14 7.61
N VAL A 363 11.49 14.25 8.41
CA VAL A 363 12.82 13.70 8.19
C VAL A 363 12.76 12.24 7.75
N GLY A 364 13.25 11.99 6.54
CA GLY A 364 13.42 10.67 5.95
C GLY A 364 14.89 10.26 5.87
N PHE A 365 15.14 8.95 5.74
CA PHE A 365 16.49 8.42 5.54
C PHE A 365 16.57 7.54 4.29
N ALA A 366 17.69 7.63 3.58
CA ALA A 366 17.99 6.79 2.43
C ALA A 366 19.39 6.17 2.53
N ILE A 367 19.51 4.93 2.05
CA ILE A 367 20.78 4.25 1.82
C ILE A 367 21.50 4.94 0.66
N THR A 368 22.80 5.16 0.80
CA THR A 368 23.65 5.87 -0.16
C THR A 368 24.01 5.01 -1.37
N MET A 369 24.61 5.64 -2.38
CA MET A 369 25.10 4.92 -3.55
C MET A 369 26.32 4.06 -3.26
N ASP A 370 27.06 4.32 -2.18
CA ASP A 370 28.19 3.50 -1.75
C ASP A 370 27.76 2.06 -1.40
N ASP A 371 26.60 1.91 -0.76
CA ASP A 371 26.01 0.59 -0.47
C ASP A 371 25.21 0.03 -1.65
N LEU A 372 24.48 0.90 -2.38
CA LEU A 372 23.60 0.45 -3.47
C LEU A 372 24.38 0.02 -4.72
N THR A 373 25.42 0.75 -5.11
CA THR A 373 26.13 0.53 -6.39
C THR A 373 26.73 -0.87 -6.49
N PRO A 374 27.42 -1.41 -5.46
CA PRO A 374 27.92 -2.79 -5.47
C PRO A 374 26.80 -3.80 -5.69
N VAL A 375 25.66 -3.66 -4.99
CA VAL A 375 24.52 -4.58 -5.11
C VAL A 375 23.88 -4.50 -6.50
N ALA A 376 23.65 -3.29 -7.01
CA ALA A 376 23.07 -3.06 -8.34
C ALA A 376 23.96 -3.61 -9.46
N SER A 377 25.29 -3.49 -9.33
CA SER A 377 26.25 -4.03 -10.31
C SER A 377 26.25 -5.56 -10.38
N GLN A 378 26.02 -6.24 -9.24
CA GLN A 378 25.98 -7.70 -9.14
C GLN A 378 24.61 -8.27 -9.51
N ALA A 379 23.54 -7.47 -9.39
CA ALA A 379 22.15 -7.88 -9.62
C ALA A 379 21.91 -8.72 -10.89
N PRO A 380 22.49 -8.40 -12.07
CA PRO A 380 22.29 -9.21 -13.27
C PRO A 380 22.72 -10.68 -13.12
N GLY A 381 23.75 -10.96 -12.31
CA GLY A 381 24.28 -12.31 -12.09
C GLY A 381 23.56 -13.12 -11.01
N LEU A 382 22.81 -12.46 -10.13
CA LEU A 382 22.07 -13.11 -9.05
C LEU A 382 20.86 -13.86 -9.61
N SER A 383 20.66 -15.13 -9.27
CA SER A 383 19.55 -15.94 -9.82
C SER A 383 19.07 -17.06 -8.90
N ALA A 384 19.97 -17.61 -8.09
CA ALA A 384 19.63 -18.62 -7.09
C ALA A 384 18.83 -17.98 -5.94
N PRO A 385 17.68 -18.56 -5.54
CA PRO A 385 16.95 -18.09 -4.38
C PRO A 385 17.79 -18.19 -3.10
N VAL A 386 17.69 -17.18 -2.25
CA VAL A 386 18.28 -17.14 -0.92
C VAL A 386 17.18 -17.05 0.14
N SER A 387 17.53 -17.36 1.39
CA SER A 387 16.62 -17.17 2.52
C SER A 387 16.27 -15.70 2.69
N SER A 388 15.00 -15.39 2.93
CA SER A 388 14.50 -14.06 3.26
C SER A 388 14.61 -13.75 4.77
N GLY A 389 15.45 -14.48 5.51
CA GLY A 389 15.64 -14.26 6.94
C GLY A 389 14.43 -14.65 7.81
N GLN A 390 14.36 -14.05 9.00
CA GLN A 390 13.36 -14.31 10.03
C GLN A 390 12.36 -13.16 10.15
N CYS A 391 11.35 -13.33 11.02
CA CYS A 391 10.41 -12.27 11.35
C CYS A 391 11.10 -11.09 12.04
N ILE A 392 10.84 -9.88 11.55
CA ILE A 392 11.17 -8.64 12.27
C ILE A 392 10.14 -8.43 13.38
N GLN A 393 10.58 -8.02 14.57
CA GLN A 393 9.68 -7.56 15.63
C GLN A 393 9.22 -6.14 15.27
N LYS A 394 7.91 -5.91 15.28
CA LYS A 394 7.31 -4.59 15.03
C LYS A 394 7.13 -3.81 16.32
#